data_AF-A0A7R9ZU84-F1
#
_entry.id   AF-A0A7R9ZU84-F1
#
_cell.length_a   1.000
_cell.length_b   1.000
_cell.length_c   1.000
_cell.angle_alpha   90.00
_cell.angle_beta   90.00
_cell.angle_gamma   90.00
#
_symmetry.space_group_name_H-M   'P 1'
#
loop_
_entity.id
_entity.type
_entity.pdbx_description
1 polymer ?
#
loop_
_entity_poly.entity_id
_entity_poly.type
_entity_poly.pdbx_seq_one_letter_code
_entity_poly.pdbx_strand_id
1 'polypeptide(L)'
;MEAIKKNLETLKAEIEAVGTKITTAKKDISDKDEAKKVTGPLITKLLELKARFAEANGGIGVDGKPAGAKKEKKKPGPVANAVANAENAAKKAAKKAEKAAKKAAYKAGLMKEDPDAAPAPAAGQGAKPAAAAGGKPKQAPAAAPKNRGPPRLTNLSKFKLSPLQLVLNPNASSMRERPVIALATACLADVDIDLSITADHRVPSPMMGMTGSSGGVIVGDLAMARYLLEAVAPEGNALATSSANERAEQNAWIEYAQSLTQLDQEQAVKGIAMTLEHALAKRTYLCGNKITLADVALFAALGFPCAIGDKIRVSEALKDFTVASRWTNMMAAHPALKKATQLAIGASGATDAEAQFTEEKLEPLVTGMNLLEGAIPGQVVTRFPPEPSGYLHVGHAKACLLNDYYARRYKGRLIIRFDDTNPSKEKEEYQESILQDLTTLGVKGSVLTYTSDYIGAIQQYALSMISKGQAYMDDTPQEQMKEERANRVESKYRNTQTPEEAKALFEEMCSGSDEGARWCLRAKIDMSSDNGTMRDPVLYRQNLTPHHRTGTTYKAY
;
A
#
# COMPACT_ATOMS: atom_id res chain seq x y z
N MET A 1 27.54 -28.70 6.69
CA MET A 1 26.33 -28.01 7.18
C MET A 1 26.51 -27.45 8.58
N GLU A 2 26.87 -28.28 9.57
CA GLU A 2 27.00 -27.85 10.97
C GLU A 2 28.13 -26.83 11.22
N ALA A 3 29.26 -26.97 10.52
CA ALA A 3 30.36 -25.99 10.56
C ALA A 3 29.98 -24.61 9.97
N ILE A 4 29.12 -24.59 8.94
CA ILE A 4 28.64 -23.34 8.30
C ILE A 4 27.68 -22.63 9.25
N LYS A 5 26.77 -23.37 9.89
CA LYS A 5 25.83 -22.83 10.87
C LYS A 5 26.56 -22.21 12.07
N LYS A 6 27.58 -22.89 12.61
CA LYS A 6 28.42 -22.39 13.72
C LYS A 6 29.20 -21.12 13.33
N ASN A 7 29.70 -21.05 12.10
CA ASN A 7 30.38 -19.87 11.57
C ASN A 7 29.42 -18.66 11.44
N LEU A 8 28.21 -18.87 10.93
CA LEU A 8 27.19 -17.82 10.81
C LEU A 8 26.72 -17.29 12.18
N GLU A 9 26.56 -18.15 13.18
CA GLU A 9 26.22 -17.73 14.55
C GLU A 9 27.33 -16.88 15.19
N THR A 10 28.59 -17.25 14.95
CA THR A 10 29.76 -16.49 15.44
C THR A 10 29.83 -15.10 14.80
N LEU A 11 29.68 -15.03 13.47
CA LEU A 11 29.64 -13.75 12.74
C LEU A 11 28.46 -12.87 13.17
N LYS A 12 27.29 -13.46 13.46
CA LYS A 12 26.11 -12.73 13.94
C LYS A 12 26.37 -12.09 15.31
N ALA A 13 26.98 -12.84 16.24
CA ALA A 13 27.35 -12.33 17.56
C ALA A 13 28.38 -11.19 17.50
N GLU A 14 29.37 -11.30 16.60
CA GLU A 14 30.37 -10.22 16.40
C GLU A 14 29.75 -8.94 15.81
N ILE A 15 28.80 -9.08 14.87
CA ILE A 15 28.07 -7.95 14.28
C ILE A 15 27.27 -7.21 15.36
N GLU A 16 26.59 -7.96 16.23
CA GLU A 16 25.83 -7.40 17.34
C GLU A 16 26.74 -6.69 18.35
N ALA A 17 27.86 -7.30 18.74
CA ALA A 17 28.82 -6.72 19.67
C ALA A 17 29.43 -5.39 19.15
N VAL A 18 29.74 -5.31 17.85
CA VAL A 18 30.24 -4.07 17.23
C VAL A 18 29.13 -3.01 17.11
N GLY A 19 27.89 -3.43 16.79
CA GLY A 19 26.72 -2.55 16.75
C GLY A 19 26.43 -1.89 18.11
N THR A 20 26.53 -2.65 19.19
CA THR A 20 26.38 -2.15 20.56
C THR A 20 27.47 -1.14 20.89
N LYS A 21 28.74 -1.42 20.58
CA LYS A 21 29.85 -0.48 20.81
C LYS A 21 29.69 0.85 20.06
N ILE A 22 29.16 0.83 18.83
CA ILE A 22 28.85 2.07 18.08
C ILE A 22 27.74 2.87 18.77
N THR A 23 26.71 2.17 19.26
CA THR A 23 25.56 2.80 19.92
C THR A 23 25.96 3.42 21.26
N THR A 24 26.76 2.71 22.05
CA THR A 24 27.34 3.20 23.30
C THR A 24 28.26 4.40 23.05
N ALA A 25 29.18 4.32 22.07
CA ALA A 25 30.07 5.44 21.75
C ALA A 25 29.33 6.71 21.27
N LYS A 26 28.18 6.56 20.58
CA LYS A 26 27.34 7.71 20.19
C LYS A 26 26.54 8.30 21.35
N LYS A 27 26.30 7.52 22.40
CA LYS A 27 25.54 7.93 23.59
C LYS A 27 26.45 8.60 24.62
N ASP A 28 27.66 8.09 24.80
CA ASP A 28 28.56 8.48 25.89
C ASP A 28 29.49 9.66 25.50
N ILE A 29 29.67 9.93 24.21
CA ILE A 29 30.51 11.04 23.72
C ILE A 29 29.61 12.19 23.27
N SER A 30 29.61 13.30 24.01
CA SER A 30 28.78 14.49 23.68
C SER A 30 29.34 15.30 22.50
N ASP A 31 30.66 15.25 22.27
CA ASP A 31 31.31 15.90 21.14
C ASP A 31 31.11 15.09 19.85
N LYS A 32 30.46 15.70 18.85
CA LYS A 32 30.10 15.04 17.59
C LYS A 32 31.29 14.66 16.72
N ASP A 33 32.41 15.37 16.82
CA ASP A 33 33.60 15.10 16.01
C ASP A 33 34.50 14.05 16.67
N GLU A 34 34.53 14.01 18.00
CA GLU A 34 35.16 12.93 18.75
C GLU A 34 34.36 11.62 18.62
N ALA A 35 33.03 11.68 18.70
CA ALA A 35 32.15 10.53 18.46
C ALA A 35 32.35 9.94 17.06
N LYS A 36 32.56 10.78 16.03
CA LYS A 36 32.87 10.32 14.67
C LYS A 36 34.25 9.66 14.56
N LYS A 37 35.27 10.18 15.26
CA LYS A 37 36.61 9.57 15.29
C LYS A 37 36.59 8.18 15.92
N VAL A 38 35.81 7.98 16.98
CA VAL A 38 35.67 6.69 17.66
C VAL A 38 34.76 5.72 16.88
N THR A 39 33.65 6.21 16.33
CA THR A 39 32.68 5.36 15.61
C THR A 39 33.10 5.02 14.20
N GLY A 40 33.93 5.84 13.54
CA GLY A 40 34.38 5.62 12.16
C GLY A 40 35.03 4.24 11.93
N PRO A 41 36.09 3.88 12.68
CA PRO A 41 36.72 2.56 12.56
C PRO A 41 35.77 1.40 12.88
N LEU A 42 34.85 1.60 13.85
CA LEU A 42 33.86 0.59 14.22
C LEU A 42 32.81 0.37 13.13
N ILE A 43 32.38 1.43 12.44
CA ILE A 43 31.46 1.35 11.30
C ILE A 43 32.12 0.60 10.14
N THR A 44 33.39 0.86 9.85
CA THR A 44 34.15 0.10 8.84
C THR A 44 34.19 -1.39 9.19
N LYS A 45 34.55 -1.72 10.44
CA LYS A 45 34.56 -3.10 10.93
C LYS A 45 33.18 -3.78 10.86
N LEU A 46 32.11 -3.04 11.17
CA LEU A 46 30.74 -3.54 11.06
C LEU A 46 30.35 -3.87 9.62
N LEU A 47 30.77 -3.03 8.66
CA LEU A 47 30.51 -3.25 7.24
C LEU A 47 31.27 -4.47 6.70
N GLU A 48 32.52 -4.66 7.12
CA GLU A 48 33.32 -5.85 6.77
C GLU A 48 32.70 -7.15 7.32
N LEU A 49 32.26 -7.14 8.59
CA LEU A 49 31.60 -8.30 9.20
C LEU A 49 30.28 -8.63 8.51
N LYS A 50 29.48 -7.63 8.15
CA LYS A 50 28.23 -7.83 7.40
C LYS A 50 28.48 -8.38 6.00
N ALA A 51 29.56 -7.96 5.33
CA ALA A 51 29.95 -8.50 4.03
C ALA A 51 30.36 -9.98 4.14
N ARG A 52 31.20 -10.33 5.13
CA ARG A 52 31.60 -11.72 5.40
C ARG A 52 30.42 -12.62 5.75
N PHE A 53 29.46 -12.10 6.52
CA PHE A 53 28.22 -12.83 6.82
C PHE A 53 27.41 -13.10 5.55
N ALA A 54 27.22 -12.09 4.70
CA ALA A 54 26.46 -12.25 3.46
C ALA A 54 27.13 -13.25 2.51
N GLU A 55 28.47 -13.23 2.40
CA GLU A 55 29.24 -14.19 1.60
C GLU A 55 29.06 -15.62 2.12
N ALA A 56 29.12 -15.82 3.44
CA ALA A 56 28.90 -17.12 4.07
C ALA A 56 27.42 -17.58 4.03
N ASN A 57 26.48 -16.67 3.74
CA ASN A 57 25.03 -16.91 3.75
C ASN A 57 24.40 -16.77 2.34
N GLY A 58 25.14 -17.09 1.28
CA GLY A 58 24.60 -17.14 -0.09
C GLY A 58 24.17 -15.78 -0.65
N GLY A 59 24.83 -14.69 -0.24
CA GLY A 59 24.54 -13.33 -0.67
C GLY A 59 23.43 -12.63 0.14
N ILE A 60 22.89 -13.27 1.18
CA ILE A 60 21.82 -12.72 2.02
C ILE A 60 22.41 -12.15 3.32
N GLY A 61 22.23 -10.85 3.54
CA GLY A 61 22.64 -10.14 4.75
C GLY A 61 21.87 -10.58 6.00
N VAL A 62 22.37 -10.14 7.17
CA VAL A 62 21.78 -10.47 8.49
C VAL A 62 20.32 -10.03 8.62
N ASP A 63 19.90 -9.03 7.84
CA ASP A 63 18.56 -8.48 7.75
C ASP A 63 17.64 -9.22 6.74
N GLY A 64 18.12 -10.34 6.17
CA GLY A 64 17.36 -11.15 5.21
C GLY A 64 17.33 -10.56 3.79
N LYS A 65 18.11 -9.51 3.50
CA LYS A 65 18.14 -8.83 2.19
C LYS A 65 19.42 -9.16 1.41
N PRO A 66 19.38 -9.13 0.06
CA PRO A 66 20.58 -9.35 -0.75
C PRO A 66 21.65 -8.27 -0.51
N ALA A 67 22.89 -8.69 -0.23
CA ALA A 67 24.02 -7.77 -0.05
C ALA A 67 24.45 -7.18 -1.40
N GLY A 68 24.28 -5.86 -1.57
CA GLY A 68 24.73 -5.15 -2.78
C GLY A 68 23.70 -4.24 -3.45
N ALA A 69 22.46 -4.14 -2.96
CA ALA A 69 21.47 -3.19 -3.50
C ALA A 69 21.83 -1.72 -3.16
N LYS A 70 22.82 -1.13 -3.85
CA LYS A 70 23.09 0.31 -3.84
C LYS A 70 22.26 0.99 -4.95
N LYS A 71 21.44 1.97 -4.57
CA LYS A 71 20.83 2.95 -5.49
C LYS A 71 21.94 3.67 -6.27
N GLU A 72 21.98 3.55 -7.60
CA GLU A 72 22.83 4.36 -8.46
C GLU A 72 22.48 5.86 -8.32
N LYS A 73 23.49 6.69 -8.01
CA LYS A 73 23.44 8.15 -8.18
C LYS A 73 24.50 8.56 -9.20
N LYS A 74 24.08 9.00 -10.40
CA LYS A 74 24.96 9.63 -11.41
C LYS A 74 25.50 10.98 -10.89
N LYS A 75 26.81 11.23 -11.03
CA LYS A 75 27.46 12.55 -10.80
C LYS A 75 27.76 13.24 -12.16
N PRO A 76 27.56 14.56 -12.31
CA PRO A 76 27.96 15.31 -13.52
C PRO A 76 29.37 15.96 -13.38
N GLY A 77 29.97 16.30 -14.54
CA GLY A 77 31.40 16.60 -14.72
C GLY A 77 31.89 18.06 -14.53
N PRO A 78 33.16 18.36 -14.90
CA PRO A 78 34.00 19.44 -14.34
C PRO A 78 33.52 20.88 -14.57
N VAL A 79 32.73 21.13 -15.62
CA VAL A 79 32.24 22.47 -15.96
C VAL A 79 31.23 22.99 -14.92
N ALA A 80 30.50 22.09 -14.25
CA ALA A 80 29.54 22.44 -13.20
C ALA A 80 30.22 22.99 -11.92
N ASN A 81 31.46 22.59 -11.65
CA ASN A 81 32.19 23.05 -10.46
C ASN A 81 32.67 24.51 -10.58
N ALA A 82 33.00 24.97 -11.78
CA ALA A 82 33.42 26.36 -12.01
C ALA A 82 32.23 27.33 -11.87
N VAL A 83 31.05 26.94 -12.37
CA VAL A 83 29.81 27.72 -12.26
C VAL A 83 29.32 27.79 -10.80
N ALA A 84 29.38 26.68 -10.07
CA ALA A 84 29.00 26.63 -8.65
C ALA A 84 29.88 27.50 -7.75
N ASN A 85 31.19 27.60 -8.04
CA ASN A 85 32.10 28.46 -7.29
C ASN A 85 31.88 29.96 -7.56
N ALA A 86 31.55 30.34 -8.80
CA ALA A 86 31.19 31.71 -9.15
C ALA A 86 29.85 32.14 -8.50
N GLU A 87 28.86 31.25 -8.47
CA GLU A 87 27.57 31.51 -7.81
C GLU A 87 27.70 31.69 -6.29
N ASN A 88 28.58 30.91 -5.64
CA ASN A 88 28.83 31.03 -4.21
C ASN A 88 29.58 32.32 -3.84
N ALA A 89 30.49 32.79 -4.70
CA ALA A 89 31.15 34.08 -4.53
C ALA A 89 30.14 35.24 -4.65
N ALA A 90 29.23 35.18 -5.63
CA ALA A 90 28.17 36.16 -5.82
C ALA A 90 27.17 36.20 -4.65
N LYS A 91 26.75 35.03 -4.12
CA LYS A 91 25.88 34.93 -2.94
C LYS A 91 26.54 35.50 -1.68
N LYS A 92 27.87 35.31 -1.52
CA LYS A 92 28.62 35.87 -0.39
C LYS A 92 28.77 37.39 -0.48
N ALA A 93 28.95 37.94 -1.69
CA ALA A 93 28.97 39.38 -1.93
C ALA A 93 27.59 40.04 -1.68
N ALA A 94 26.51 39.41 -2.16
CA ALA A 94 25.13 39.89 -1.94
C ALA A 94 24.76 39.93 -0.45
N LYS A 95 25.14 38.90 0.31
CA LYS A 95 24.88 38.84 1.76
C LYS A 95 25.69 39.89 2.55
N LYS A 96 26.90 40.24 2.08
CA LYS A 96 27.72 41.31 2.66
C LYS A 96 27.12 42.69 2.38
N ALA A 97 26.58 42.90 1.17
CA ALA A 97 25.86 44.12 0.79
C ALA A 97 24.55 44.28 1.58
N GLU A 98 23.78 43.21 1.76
CA GLU A 98 22.53 43.23 2.55
C GLU A 98 22.81 43.55 4.03
N LYS A 99 23.88 43.01 4.61
CA LYS A 99 24.27 43.29 6.00
C LYS A 99 24.76 44.74 6.17
N ALA A 100 25.44 45.29 5.16
CA ALA A 100 25.82 46.71 5.14
C ALA A 100 24.59 47.63 5.02
N ALA A 101 23.62 47.25 4.18
CA ALA A 101 22.36 47.99 4.01
C ALA A 101 21.49 47.97 5.28
N LYS A 102 21.37 46.82 5.96
CA LYS A 102 20.66 46.70 7.25
C LYS A 102 21.34 47.53 8.35
N LYS A 103 22.68 47.56 8.39
CA LYS A 103 23.42 48.37 9.36
C LYS A 103 23.30 49.88 9.08
N ALA A 104 23.22 50.28 7.80
CA ALA A 104 22.94 51.65 7.40
C ALA A 104 21.50 52.07 7.73
N ALA A 105 20.52 51.19 7.52
CA ALA A 105 19.11 51.44 7.85
C ALA A 105 18.86 51.56 9.37
N TYR A 106 19.57 50.79 10.19
CA TYR A 106 19.55 50.91 11.65
C TYR A 106 20.16 52.24 12.13
N LYS A 107 21.28 52.66 11.53
CA LYS A 107 21.93 53.95 11.84
C LYS A 107 21.13 55.18 11.35
N ALA A 108 20.26 54.98 10.37
CA ALA A 108 19.32 55.98 9.85
C ALA A 108 17.96 56.01 10.58
N GLY A 109 17.79 55.22 11.66
CA GLY A 109 16.59 55.26 12.50
C GLY A 109 15.33 54.64 11.89
N LEU A 110 15.44 53.81 10.85
CA LEU A 110 14.31 53.24 10.10
C LEU A 110 13.79 51.88 10.64
N MET A 111 14.28 51.40 11.79
CA MET A 111 13.78 50.20 12.48
C MET A 111 13.83 50.41 14.01
N LYS A 112 12.77 50.05 14.75
CA LYS A 112 12.70 50.08 16.23
C LYS A 112 13.02 48.71 16.83
N GLU A 113 13.56 48.70 18.05
CA GLU A 113 13.92 47.50 18.84
C GLU A 113 12.71 46.61 19.18
N ASP A 114 12.99 45.30 19.28
CA ASP A 114 12.09 44.25 19.74
C ASP A 114 11.83 44.39 21.25
N PRO A 115 10.58 44.37 21.74
CA PRO A 115 10.28 44.41 23.16
C PRO A 115 10.12 42.98 23.70
N ASP A 116 11.21 42.34 24.15
CA ASP A 116 11.17 41.05 24.86
C ASP A 116 11.88 41.20 26.21
N ALA A 117 11.15 41.35 27.32
CA ALA A 117 11.62 41.11 28.70
C ALA A 117 10.57 41.45 29.78
N ALA A 118 10.40 40.55 30.75
CA ALA A 118 9.63 40.74 31.97
C ALA A 118 10.23 41.82 32.91
N PRO A 119 9.44 42.50 33.78
CA PRO A 119 10.00 43.46 34.73
C PRO A 119 10.06 42.93 36.18
N ALA A 120 11.16 43.26 36.87
CA ALA A 120 11.26 43.37 38.33
C ALA A 120 10.94 44.83 38.76
N PRO A 121 10.61 45.12 40.04
CA PRO A 121 9.86 46.31 40.43
C PRO A 121 10.75 47.49 40.86
N ALA A 122 10.29 48.73 40.66
CA ALA A 122 10.27 49.79 41.68
C ALA A 122 9.78 51.15 41.14
N ALA A 123 8.94 51.79 41.97
CA ALA A 123 8.82 53.22 42.24
C ALA A 123 8.39 54.22 41.15
N GLY A 124 7.32 54.95 41.48
CA GLY A 124 7.40 56.42 41.46
C GLY A 124 6.52 57.17 40.46
N GLN A 125 5.37 57.61 40.95
CA GLN A 125 4.80 58.96 40.81
C GLN A 125 4.59 59.59 39.42
N GLY A 126 3.37 60.13 39.22
CA GLY A 126 3.25 61.48 38.64
C GLY A 126 2.41 61.64 37.37
N ALA A 127 1.13 61.92 37.58
CA ALA A 127 0.34 62.97 36.93
C ALA A 127 0.25 63.06 35.38
N LYS A 128 -0.98 62.77 34.91
CA LYS A 128 -1.69 63.45 33.79
C LYS A 128 -1.80 64.98 34.05
N PRO A 129 -2.02 65.88 33.06
CA PRO A 129 -3.26 65.96 32.25
C PRO A 129 -3.03 66.34 30.75
N ALA A 130 -3.83 65.91 29.77
CA ALA A 130 -5.22 66.23 29.37
C ALA A 130 -5.38 67.43 28.41
N ALA A 131 -6.41 67.33 27.56
CA ALA A 131 -6.96 68.26 26.55
C ALA A 131 -6.20 68.31 25.20
N ALA A 132 -6.72 67.87 24.03
CA ALA A 132 -8.04 67.85 23.38
C ALA A 132 -8.41 69.11 22.57
N ALA A 133 -8.83 68.84 21.31
CA ALA A 133 -9.51 69.68 20.32
C ALA A 133 -8.66 70.77 19.60
N GLY A 134 -8.72 70.96 18.28
CA GLY A 134 -9.53 70.37 17.23
C GLY A 134 -9.21 71.03 15.88
N GLY A 135 -9.53 70.36 14.78
CA GLY A 135 -9.39 70.92 13.42
C GLY A 135 -9.51 69.86 12.33
N LYS A 136 -10.74 69.58 11.87
CA LYS A 136 -10.99 68.87 10.60
C LYS A 136 -10.61 69.80 9.44
N PRO A 137 -10.12 69.28 8.32
CA PRO A 137 -11.04 69.14 7.19
C PRO A 137 -10.82 67.92 6.29
N LYS A 138 -11.95 67.45 5.75
CA LYS A 138 -12.11 66.76 4.46
C LYS A 138 -11.52 65.35 4.32
N GLN A 139 -12.45 64.40 4.28
CA GLN A 139 -12.27 63.05 3.75
C GLN A 139 -11.69 63.12 2.32
N ALA A 140 -10.51 62.52 2.16
CA ALA A 140 -10.10 61.84 0.94
C ALA A 140 -10.16 60.32 1.24
N PRO A 141 -10.49 59.48 0.26
CA PRO A 141 -10.99 58.12 0.50
C PRO A 141 -9.93 57.27 1.20
N ALA A 142 -10.38 56.44 2.14
CA ALA A 142 -9.54 55.42 2.73
C ALA A 142 -8.86 54.62 1.60
N ALA A 143 -7.53 54.69 1.53
CA ALA A 143 -6.77 53.83 0.65
C ALA A 143 -7.15 52.39 1.02
N ALA A 144 -7.79 51.72 0.06
CA ALA A 144 -8.21 50.34 0.19
C ALA A 144 -7.06 49.50 0.77
N PRO A 145 -7.36 48.53 1.66
CA PRO A 145 -6.35 47.57 2.05
C PRO A 145 -5.74 47.02 0.77
N LYS A 146 -4.40 47.07 0.64
CA LYS A 146 -3.71 46.47 -0.50
C LYS A 146 -4.29 45.09 -0.66
N ASN A 147 -5.01 44.91 -1.76
CA ASN A 147 -5.80 43.75 -2.08
C ASN A 147 -4.81 42.59 -2.25
N ARG A 148 -4.40 41.98 -1.13
CA ARG A 148 -3.90 40.62 -1.15
C ARG A 148 -5.12 39.83 -1.52
N GLY A 149 -5.32 39.66 -2.83
CA GLY A 149 -6.35 38.79 -3.35
C GLY A 149 -6.26 37.45 -2.62
N PRO A 150 -7.39 36.72 -2.51
CA PRO A 150 -7.41 35.44 -1.83
C PRO A 150 -6.22 34.59 -2.30
N PRO A 151 -5.56 33.83 -1.40
CA PRO A 151 -4.39 33.05 -1.72
C PRO A 151 -4.67 32.27 -3.00
N ARG A 152 -4.02 32.66 -4.11
CA ARG A 152 -4.28 32.00 -5.40
C ARG A 152 -3.76 30.58 -5.30
N LEU A 153 -4.64 29.60 -5.50
CA LEU A 153 -4.36 28.16 -5.66
C LEU A 153 -3.33 27.84 -6.78
N THR A 154 -2.84 28.84 -7.51
CA THR A 154 -2.18 28.76 -8.81
C THR A 154 -0.67 28.50 -8.77
N ASN A 155 -0.07 28.21 -7.62
CA ASN A 155 1.37 27.91 -7.58
C ASN A 155 1.68 26.41 -7.63
N LEU A 156 0.68 25.52 -7.54
CA LEU A 156 0.89 24.08 -7.61
C LEU A 156 0.97 23.52 -9.05
N SER A 157 0.45 24.24 -10.05
CA SER A 157 0.55 23.87 -11.48
C SER A 157 1.95 24.01 -12.09
N LYS A 158 2.92 24.56 -11.34
CA LYS A 158 4.32 24.73 -11.77
C LYS A 158 5.19 23.50 -11.48
N PHE A 159 4.64 22.47 -10.86
CA PHE A 159 5.37 21.26 -10.46
C PHE A 159 5.14 20.13 -11.47
N LYS A 160 6.21 19.42 -11.84
CA LYS A 160 6.12 18.13 -12.53
C LYS A 160 5.76 17.06 -11.50
N LEU A 161 4.48 16.93 -11.20
CA LEU A 161 3.94 15.93 -10.28
C LEU A 161 3.27 14.81 -11.08
N SER A 162 3.36 13.59 -10.57
CA SER A 162 2.63 12.45 -11.13
C SER A 162 1.12 12.63 -10.90
N PRO A 163 0.24 12.02 -11.72
CA PRO A 163 -1.19 11.98 -11.43
C PRO A 163 -1.47 11.32 -10.06
N LEU A 164 -2.47 11.82 -9.32
CA LEU A 164 -2.86 11.31 -7.99
C LEU A 164 -1.72 11.30 -6.97
N GLN A 165 -0.81 12.28 -7.06
CA GLN A 165 0.28 12.44 -6.12
C GLN A 165 -0.15 13.35 -4.97
N LEU A 166 0.00 12.89 -3.73
CA LEU A 166 -0.30 13.69 -2.53
C LEU A 166 0.83 14.68 -2.22
N VAL A 167 0.49 15.96 -2.08
CA VAL A 167 1.42 17.03 -1.74
C VAL A 167 1.13 17.54 -0.33
N LEU A 168 2.17 17.56 0.50
CA LEU A 168 2.13 18.00 1.91
C LEU A 168 3.34 18.89 2.20
N ASN A 169 3.11 20.11 2.71
CA ASN A 169 4.18 21.03 3.09
C ASN A 169 4.57 20.91 4.58
N PRO A 170 5.74 20.34 4.95
CA PRO A 170 6.13 20.14 6.34
C PRO A 170 6.68 21.41 7.02
N ASN A 171 6.86 22.53 6.31
CA ASN A 171 7.42 23.75 6.91
C ASN A 171 6.43 24.55 7.76
N ALA A 172 5.18 24.10 7.87
CA ALA A 172 4.25 24.56 8.88
C ALA A 172 4.45 23.71 10.13
N SER A 173 5.10 24.27 11.15
CA SER A 173 5.42 23.65 12.45
C SER A 173 4.19 23.21 13.28
N SER A 174 2.99 23.28 12.72
CA SER A 174 1.71 23.03 13.39
C SER A 174 0.65 22.40 12.45
N MET A 175 1.05 21.53 11.53
CA MET A 175 0.05 20.85 10.69
C MET A 175 -0.73 19.83 11.53
N ARG A 176 -1.97 20.18 11.91
CA ARG A 176 -2.94 19.25 12.53
C ARG A 176 -3.73 18.43 11.49
N GLU A 177 -3.78 18.90 10.25
CA GLU A 177 -4.56 18.26 9.18
C GLU A 177 -3.86 17.02 8.63
N ARG A 178 -4.59 15.90 8.60
CA ARG A 178 -4.15 14.61 8.04
C ARG A 178 -5.08 14.25 6.87
N PRO A 179 -4.59 13.60 5.80
CA PRO A 179 -5.39 13.23 4.61
C PRO A 179 -6.30 12.02 4.87
N VAL A 180 -7.03 12.01 5.99
CA VAL A 180 -7.74 10.82 6.48
C VAL A 180 -8.89 10.47 5.56
N ILE A 181 -9.69 11.46 5.19
CA ILE A 181 -10.90 11.28 4.38
C ILE A 181 -10.50 10.86 2.97
N ALA A 182 -9.48 11.50 2.38
CA ALA A 182 -8.97 11.16 1.06
C ALA A 182 -8.35 9.76 1.03
N LEU A 183 -7.52 9.41 2.02
CA LEU A 183 -6.93 8.06 2.12
C LEU A 183 -7.97 6.98 2.36
N ALA A 184 -8.95 7.25 3.23
CA ALA A 184 -10.07 6.34 3.48
C ALA A 184 -10.89 6.12 2.21
N THR A 185 -11.18 7.20 1.49
CA THR A 185 -11.89 7.16 0.21
C THR A 185 -11.12 6.36 -0.82
N ALA A 186 -9.81 6.57 -0.94
CA ALA A 186 -8.95 5.80 -1.85
C ALA A 186 -8.94 4.31 -1.52
N CYS A 187 -8.78 3.96 -0.24
CA CYS A 187 -8.77 2.57 0.21
C CYS A 187 -10.13 1.88 0.05
N LEU A 188 -11.23 2.63 0.22
CA LEU A 188 -12.59 2.11 0.03
C LEU A 188 -12.97 1.98 -1.46
N ALA A 189 -12.40 2.83 -2.30
CA ALA A 189 -12.60 2.84 -3.75
C ALA A 189 -11.62 1.94 -4.51
N ASP A 190 -10.67 1.30 -3.80
CA ASP A 190 -9.55 0.53 -4.38
C ASP A 190 -8.74 1.33 -5.42
N VAL A 191 -8.52 2.62 -5.14
CA VAL A 191 -7.75 3.52 -5.99
C VAL A 191 -6.32 3.61 -5.48
N ASP A 192 -5.36 3.29 -6.35
CA ASP A 192 -3.94 3.51 -6.09
C ASP A 192 -3.62 5.00 -6.11
N ILE A 193 -3.12 5.52 -4.99
CA ILE A 193 -2.64 6.89 -4.83
C ILE A 193 -1.15 6.85 -4.53
N ASP A 194 -0.37 7.70 -5.20
CA ASP A 194 1.03 7.90 -4.84
C ASP A 194 1.13 8.78 -3.59
N LEU A 195 1.50 8.15 -2.48
CA LEU A 195 1.66 8.78 -1.16
C LEU A 195 3.03 9.43 -0.96
N SER A 196 3.70 9.79 -2.05
CA SER A 196 4.98 10.49 -1.98
C SER A 196 4.82 11.92 -1.46
N ILE A 197 5.10 12.09 -0.16
CA ILE A 197 5.12 13.36 0.55
C ILE A 197 6.14 14.29 -0.11
N THR A 198 5.65 15.25 -0.90
CA THR A 198 6.51 16.27 -1.52
C THR A 198 6.55 17.52 -0.65
N ALA A 199 7.60 17.61 0.16
CA ALA A 199 7.90 18.76 0.98
C ALA A 199 8.41 19.94 0.14
N ASP A 200 7.68 21.06 0.09
CA ASP A 200 8.12 22.26 -0.61
C ASP A 200 8.07 23.52 0.25
N HIS A 201 9.25 24.03 0.56
CA HIS A 201 9.49 25.25 1.34
C HIS A 201 8.98 26.54 0.69
N ARG A 202 8.61 26.51 -0.60
CA ARG A 202 8.09 27.66 -1.35
C ARG A 202 6.58 27.83 -1.21
N VAL A 203 5.88 26.84 -0.66
CA VAL A 203 4.44 26.96 -0.38
C VAL A 203 4.28 27.77 0.92
N PRO A 204 3.62 28.94 0.88
CA PRO A 204 3.60 29.89 2.00
C PRO A 204 2.66 29.49 3.15
N SER A 205 1.92 28.38 3.01
CA SER A 205 0.93 27.91 3.98
C SER A 205 0.93 26.38 4.04
N PRO A 206 0.54 25.76 5.17
CA PRO A 206 0.22 24.34 5.19
C PRO A 206 -0.88 24.09 4.17
N MET A 207 -0.60 23.26 3.19
CA MET A 207 -1.60 22.81 2.23
C MET A 207 -1.44 21.33 2.02
N MET A 208 -2.57 20.66 2.00
CA MET A 208 -2.73 19.26 1.66
C MET A 208 -3.54 19.19 0.37
N GLY A 209 -2.97 18.55 -0.65
CA GLY A 209 -3.61 18.51 -1.96
C GLY A 209 -3.14 17.36 -2.81
N MET A 210 -3.85 17.14 -3.92
CA MET A 210 -3.60 16.07 -4.88
C MET A 210 -3.67 16.60 -6.29
N THR A 211 -2.87 16.04 -7.19
CA THR A 211 -2.98 16.31 -8.62
C THR A 211 -4.15 15.56 -9.25
N GLY A 212 -4.99 16.29 -9.96
CA GLY A 212 -5.99 15.72 -10.84
C GLY A 212 -5.35 15.12 -12.10
N SER A 213 -6.11 14.28 -12.79
CA SER A 213 -5.71 13.59 -14.02
C SER A 213 -5.40 14.56 -15.17
N SER A 214 -5.99 15.76 -15.15
CA SER A 214 -5.75 16.85 -16.10
C SER A 214 -4.59 17.79 -15.70
N GLY A 215 -3.87 17.51 -14.61
CA GLY A 215 -2.77 18.34 -14.10
C GLY A 215 -3.21 19.54 -13.24
N GLY A 216 -4.51 19.69 -12.99
CA GLY A 216 -5.04 20.61 -11.97
C GLY A 216 -4.71 20.14 -10.55
N VAL A 217 -4.82 21.02 -9.54
CA VAL A 217 -4.50 20.66 -8.15
C VAL A 217 -5.71 20.88 -7.26
N ILE A 218 -6.11 19.82 -6.57
CA ILE A 218 -7.22 19.78 -5.61
C ILE A 218 -6.65 19.97 -4.22
N VAL A 219 -7.22 20.86 -3.43
CA VAL A 219 -6.71 21.21 -2.08
C VAL A 219 -7.79 20.94 -1.04
N GLY A 220 -7.41 20.29 0.05
CA GLY A 220 -8.27 19.92 1.18
C GLY A 220 -8.70 18.46 1.16
N ASP A 221 -8.77 17.84 2.34
CA ASP A 221 -9.04 16.39 2.51
C ASP A 221 -10.33 15.95 1.82
N LEU A 222 -11.42 16.66 2.13
CA LEU A 222 -12.74 16.37 1.58
C LEU A 222 -12.82 16.65 0.07
N ALA A 223 -12.14 17.68 -0.41
CA ALA A 223 -12.13 18.01 -1.84
C ALA A 223 -11.39 16.93 -2.65
N MET A 224 -10.27 16.43 -2.13
CA MET A 224 -9.56 15.29 -2.70
C MET A 224 -10.44 14.03 -2.69
N ALA A 225 -11.12 13.75 -1.59
CA ALA A 225 -12.05 12.62 -1.49
C ALA A 225 -13.17 12.69 -2.54
N ARG A 226 -13.82 13.85 -2.70
CA ARG A 226 -14.86 14.04 -3.73
C ARG A 226 -14.30 13.84 -5.14
N TYR A 227 -13.12 14.39 -5.41
CA TYR A 227 -12.46 14.21 -6.70
C TYR A 227 -12.16 12.73 -7.00
N LEU A 228 -11.69 11.96 -6.01
CA LEU A 228 -11.45 10.52 -6.17
C LEU A 228 -12.75 9.76 -6.53
N LEU A 229 -13.86 10.12 -5.90
CA LEU A 229 -15.17 9.51 -6.18
C LEU A 229 -15.70 9.90 -7.56
N GLU A 230 -15.59 11.17 -7.94
CA GLU A 230 -16.21 11.70 -9.16
C GLU A 230 -15.39 11.45 -10.42
N ALA A 231 -14.06 11.57 -10.33
CA ALA A 231 -13.18 11.57 -11.50
C ALA A 231 -12.39 10.27 -11.70
N VAL A 232 -12.27 9.42 -10.66
CA VAL A 232 -11.42 8.22 -10.69
C VAL A 232 -12.23 6.93 -10.51
N ALA A 233 -13.31 6.96 -9.74
CA ALA A 233 -14.19 5.81 -9.50
C ALA A 233 -15.70 6.11 -9.71
N PRO A 234 -16.13 6.57 -10.92
CA PRO A 234 -17.50 7.02 -11.15
C PRO A 234 -18.55 5.89 -11.25
N GLU A 235 -18.18 4.66 -11.60
CA GLU A 235 -19.11 3.52 -11.73
C GLU A 235 -18.80 2.40 -10.72
N GLY A 236 -19.83 1.87 -10.04
CA GLY A 236 -19.73 0.67 -9.19
C GLY A 236 -19.12 0.84 -7.80
N ASN A 237 -18.72 2.05 -7.40
CA ASN A 237 -18.10 2.29 -6.09
C ASN A 237 -19.12 2.20 -4.93
N ALA A 238 -18.74 1.52 -3.84
CA ALA A 238 -19.51 1.43 -2.60
C ALA A 238 -19.87 2.81 -2.02
N LEU A 239 -19.07 3.85 -2.27
CA LEU A 239 -19.29 5.22 -1.79
C LEU A 239 -20.15 6.11 -2.69
N ALA A 240 -20.41 5.70 -3.95
CA ALA A 240 -21.16 6.48 -4.92
C ALA A 240 -22.68 6.37 -4.67
N THR A 241 -23.39 7.49 -4.75
CA THR A 241 -24.85 7.57 -4.59
C THR A 241 -25.51 7.93 -5.92
N SER A 242 -26.50 7.14 -6.35
CA SER A 242 -27.17 7.33 -7.63
C SER A 242 -28.30 8.37 -7.55
N SER A 243 -28.94 8.51 -6.39
CA SER A 243 -30.05 9.43 -6.15
C SER A 243 -29.58 10.83 -5.73
N ALA A 244 -30.26 11.86 -6.26
CA ALA A 244 -30.07 13.25 -5.81
C ALA A 244 -30.39 13.43 -4.32
N ASN A 245 -31.35 12.68 -3.78
CA ASN A 245 -31.73 12.74 -2.38
C ASN A 245 -30.63 12.14 -1.48
N GLU A 246 -30.03 11.02 -1.88
CA GLU A 246 -28.92 10.41 -1.14
C GLU A 246 -27.68 11.31 -1.14
N ARG A 247 -27.40 11.99 -2.26
CA ARG A 247 -26.33 13.01 -2.32
C ARG A 247 -26.60 14.18 -1.38
N ALA A 248 -27.85 14.66 -1.30
CA ALA A 248 -28.23 15.74 -0.41
C ALA A 248 -28.11 15.32 1.08
N GLU A 249 -28.57 14.12 1.43
CA GLU A 249 -28.42 13.57 2.80
C GLU A 249 -26.95 13.42 3.18
N GLN A 250 -26.13 12.88 2.28
CA GLN A 250 -24.69 12.74 2.48
C GLN A 250 -24.02 14.11 2.69
N ASN A 251 -24.38 15.11 1.89
CA ASN A 251 -23.84 16.46 2.02
C ASN A 251 -24.23 17.10 3.36
N ALA A 252 -25.46 16.93 3.83
CA ALA A 252 -25.89 17.45 5.13
C ALA A 252 -25.05 16.90 6.28
N TRP A 253 -24.73 15.60 6.26
CA TRP A 253 -23.84 14.98 7.25
C TRP A 253 -22.40 15.47 7.16
N ILE A 254 -21.91 15.73 5.94
CA ILE A 254 -20.57 16.28 5.73
C ILE A 254 -20.48 17.73 6.24
N GLU A 255 -21.50 18.54 5.97
CA GLU A 255 -21.60 19.91 6.51
C GLU A 255 -21.65 19.89 8.04
N TYR A 256 -22.40 18.95 8.63
CA TYR A 256 -22.39 18.73 10.07
C TYR A 256 -20.99 18.39 10.58
N ALA A 257 -20.31 17.41 9.97
CA ALA A 257 -18.95 17.03 10.32
C ALA A 257 -17.96 18.22 10.26
N GLN A 258 -18.11 19.10 9.26
CA GLN A 258 -17.30 20.31 9.12
C GLN A 258 -17.62 21.37 10.18
N SER A 259 -18.90 21.53 10.56
CA SER A 259 -19.28 22.49 11.60
C SER A 259 -18.63 22.16 12.96
N LEU A 260 -18.39 20.87 13.22
CA LEU A 260 -17.78 20.38 14.45
C LEU A 260 -16.29 20.74 14.57
N THR A 261 -15.61 21.09 13.48
CA THR A 261 -14.19 21.49 13.54
C THR A 261 -13.99 22.85 14.23
N GLN A 262 -15.08 23.60 14.46
CA GLN A 262 -15.07 24.87 15.19
C GLN A 262 -15.21 24.69 16.70
N LEU A 263 -15.60 23.50 17.15
CA LEU A 263 -15.78 23.18 18.57
C LEU A 263 -14.48 22.67 19.18
N ASP A 264 -14.39 22.70 20.51
CA ASP A 264 -13.39 21.90 21.19
C ASP A 264 -13.67 20.40 20.99
N GLN A 265 -12.63 19.58 21.10
CA GLN A 265 -12.70 18.16 20.78
C GLN A 265 -13.68 17.39 21.70
N GLU A 266 -13.87 17.83 22.95
CA GLU A 266 -14.80 17.17 23.88
C GLU A 266 -16.24 17.43 23.51
N GLN A 267 -16.54 18.69 23.21
CA GLN A 267 -17.84 19.15 22.73
C GLN A 267 -18.17 18.49 21.39
N ALA A 268 -17.21 18.41 20.47
CA ALA A 268 -17.38 17.73 19.20
C ALA A 268 -17.70 16.25 19.40
N VAL A 269 -16.91 15.51 20.19
CA VAL A 269 -17.15 14.08 20.44
C VAL A 269 -18.50 13.84 21.11
N LYS A 270 -18.86 14.64 22.12
CA LYS A 270 -20.16 14.53 22.81
C LYS A 270 -21.34 14.85 21.87
N GLY A 271 -21.21 15.89 21.05
CA GLY A 271 -22.22 16.25 20.04
C GLY A 271 -22.41 15.16 18.99
N ILE A 272 -21.31 14.55 18.52
CA ILE A 272 -21.37 13.40 17.62
C ILE A 272 -22.02 12.21 18.31
N ALA A 273 -21.65 11.89 19.55
CA ALA A 273 -22.20 10.78 20.31
C ALA A 273 -23.74 10.85 20.42
N MET A 274 -24.25 12.00 20.87
CA MET A 274 -25.70 12.24 20.99
C MET A 274 -26.42 12.14 19.64
N THR A 275 -25.79 12.68 18.59
CA THR A 275 -26.36 12.68 17.24
C THR A 275 -26.41 11.26 16.67
N LEU A 276 -25.32 10.50 16.80
CA LEU A 276 -25.23 9.11 16.36
C LEU A 276 -26.23 8.21 17.11
N GLU A 277 -26.39 8.41 18.41
CA GLU A 277 -27.30 7.60 19.23
C GLU A 277 -28.73 7.67 18.72
N HIS A 278 -29.17 8.86 18.33
CA HIS A 278 -30.49 9.06 17.73
C HIS A 278 -30.52 8.64 16.25
N ALA A 279 -29.58 9.12 15.45
CA ALA A 279 -29.59 8.93 14.01
C ALA A 279 -29.45 7.47 13.62
N LEU A 280 -28.66 6.67 14.35
CA LEU A 280 -28.38 5.27 14.02
C LEU A 280 -29.16 4.27 14.88
N ALA A 281 -30.18 4.72 15.62
CA ALA A 281 -31.01 3.85 16.46
C ALA A 281 -31.64 2.70 15.67
N LYS A 282 -31.98 2.92 14.40
CA LYS A 282 -32.60 1.93 13.50
C LYS A 282 -31.80 1.65 12.23
N ARG A 283 -30.58 2.17 12.11
CA ARG A 283 -29.74 2.03 10.89
C ARG A 283 -28.27 1.84 11.23
N THR A 284 -27.54 1.22 10.31
CA THR A 284 -26.12 0.91 10.48
C THR A 284 -25.22 2.05 10.03
N TYR A 285 -25.60 2.76 8.97
CA TYR A 285 -24.82 3.82 8.34
C TYR A 285 -25.62 5.14 8.34
N LEU A 286 -24.92 6.27 8.20
CA LEU A 286 -25.56 7.59 8.20
C LEU A 286 -26.50 7.78 7.01
N CYS A 287 -26.12 7.24 5.85
CA CYS A 287 -26.87 7.35 4.60
C CYS A 287 -27.08 5.95 3.99
N GLY A 288 -28.32 5.56 3.72
CA GLY A 288 -28.65 4.28 3.09
C GLY A 288 -28.22 3.05 3.89
N ASN A 289 -27.78 2.00 3.18
CA ASN A 289 -27.45 0.67 3.72
C ASN A 289 -25.98 0.28 3.54
N LYS A 290 -25.11 1.23 3.20
CA LYS A 290 -23.68 1.02 2.95
C LYS A 290 -22.85 2.17 3.54
N ILE A 291 -21.54 1.96 3.69
CA ILE A 291 -20.63 3.04 4.08
C ILE A 291 -20.63 4.13 3.01
N THR A 292 -20.61 5.39 3.44
CA THR A 292 -20.61 6.55 2.56
C THR A 292 -19.56 7.59 2.98
N LEU A 293 -19.32 8.60 2.16
CA LEU A 293 -18.41 9.71 2.51
C LEU A 293 -18.87 10.45 3.78
N ALA A 294 -20.17 10.46 4.09
CA ALA A 294 -20.70 11.00 5.34
C ALA A 294 -20.15 10.24 6.56
N ASP A 295 -20.15 8.90 6.51
CA ASP A 295 -19.63 8.08 7.60
C ASP A 295 -18.13 8.34 7.81
N VAL A 296 -17.37 8.42 6.71
CA VAL A 296 -15.93 8.70 6.75
C VAL A 296 -15.64 10.11 7.30
N ALA A 297 -16.39 11.12 6.87
CA ALA A 297 -16.23 12.50 7.32
C ALA A 297 -16.55 12.65 8.83
N LEU A 298 -17.64 12.04 9.30
CA LEU A 298 -18.01 12.10 10.71
C LEU A 298 -17.05 11.26 11.59
N PHE A 299 -16.54 10.14 11.06
CA PHE A 299 -15.54 9.33 11.75
C PHE A 299 -14.20 10.09 11.89
N ALA A 300 -13.81 10.85 10.86
CA ALA A 300 -12.67 11.75 10.96
C ALA A 300 -12.92 12.89 11.97
N ALA A 301 -14.15 13.44 12.02
CA ALA A 301 -14.53 14.47 12.99
C ALA A 301 -14.53 13.98 14.45
N LEU A 302 -14.74 12.68 14.71
CA LEU A 302 -14.51 12.06 16.03
C LEU A 302 -13.02 12.08 16.46
N GLY A 303 -12.12 12.42 15.55
CA GLY A 303 -10.69 12.52 15.80
C GLY A 303 -9.87 11.35 15.23
N PHE A 304 -10.48 10.44 14.46
CA PHE A 304 -9.73 9.33 13.85
C PHE A 304 -8.95 9.78 12.61
N PRO A 305 -7.68 9.33 12.45
CA PRO A 305 -6.93 8.48 13.36
C PRO A 305 -6.42 9.28 14.55
N CYS A 306 -6.69 8.75 15.74
CA CYS A 306 -6.45 9.40 17.02
C CYS A 306 -5.23 8.78 17.72
N ALA A 307 -4.53 9.54 18.57
CA ALA A 307 -3.48 8.97 19.43
C ALA A 307 -4.11 8.03 20.48
N ILE A 308 -3.30 7.19 21.16
CA ILE A 308 -3.82 6.26 22.19
C ILE A 308 -4.62 7.01 23.27
N GLY A 309 -4.13 8.16 23.73
CA GLY A 309 -4.83 9.00 24.70
C GLY A 309 -6.17 9.53 24.18
N ASP A 310 -6.23 9.89 22.89
CA ASP A 310 -7.46 10.36 22.25
C ASP A 310 -8.47 9.21 22.06
N LYS A 311 -8.01 7.98 21.79
CA LYS A 311 -8.89 6.80 21.70
C LYS A 311 -9.57 6.51 23.04
N ILE A 312 -8.81 6.55 24.13
CA ILE A 312 -9.34 6.35 25.48
C ILE A 312 -10.37 7.45 25.78
N ARG A 313 -10.07 8.70 25.45
CA ARG A 313 -10.99 9.83 25.61
C ARG A 313 -12.28 9.66 24.82
N VAL A 314 -12.20 9.24 23.55
CA VAL A 314 -13.38 8.97 22.72
C VAL A 314 -14.17 7.80 23.30
N SER A 315 -13.51 6.70 23.68
CA SER A 315 -14.18 5.55 24.29
C SER A 315 -14.89 5.91 25.59
N GLU A 316 -14.28 6.73 26.44
CA GLU A 316 -14.86 7.20 27.69
C GLU A 316 -16.06 8.12 27.42
N ALA A 317 -15.97 9.02 26.44
CA ALA A 317 -17.06 9.90 26.05
C ALA A 317 -18.25 9.15 25.41
N LEU A 318 -18.00 7.96 24.84
CA LEU A 318 -19.01 7.11 24.22
C LEU A 318 -19.58 6.03 25.15
N LYS A 319 -19.06 5.89 26.39
CA LYS A 319 -19.41 4.78 27.29
C LYS A 319 -20.91 4.63 27.56
N ASP A 320 -21.62 5.76 27.61
CA ASP A 320 -23.07 5.83 27.88
C ASP A 320 -23.92 5.82 26.59
N PHE A 321 -23.28 5.78 25.41
CA PHE A 321 -23.90 5.82 24.09
C PHE A 321 -23.68 4.49 23.36
N THR A 322 -24.65 3.58 23.46
CA THR A 322 -24.52 2.20 22.98
C THR A 322 -24.40 2.15 21.46
N VAL A 323 -25.27 2.88 20.75
CA VAL A 323 -25.32 2.92 19.29
C VAL A 323 -24.10 3.65 18.73
N ALA A 324 -23.71 4.77 19.33
CA ALA A 324 -22.53 5.52 18.92
C ALA A 324 -21.24 4.71 19.14
N SER A 325 -21.14 4.00 20.26
CA SER A 325 -20.04 3.05 20.55
C SER A 325 -19.98 1.93 19.50
N ARG A 326 -21.12 1.30 19.20
CA ARG A 326 -21.21 0.25 18.17
C ARG A 326 -20.72 0.76 16.81
N TRP A 327 -21.22 1.89 16.35
CA TRP A 327 -20.85 2.45 15.05
C TRP A 327 -19.36 2.83 15.00
N THR A 328 -18.85 3.47 16.06
CA THR A 328 -17.45 3.87 16.15
C THR A 328 -16.52 2.66 16.12
N ASN A 329 -16.85 1.60 16.86
CA ASN A 329 -16.09 0.35 16.86
C ASN A 329 -16.13 -0.35 15.49
N MET A 330 -17.30 -0.37 14.83
CA MET A 330 -17.45 -0.91 13.48
C MET A 330 -16.58 -0.15 12.46
N MET A 331 -16.60 1.18 12.50
CA MET A 331 -15.78 2.02 11.63
C MET A 331 -14.29 1.82 11.89
N ALA A 332 -13.86 1.81 13.16
CA ALA A 332 -12.48 1.54 13.54
C ALA A 332 -12.02 0.11 13.18
N ALA A 333 -12.95 -0.85 13.12
CA ALA A 333 -12.68 -2.24 12.72
C ALA A 333 -12.57 -2.42 11.18
N HIS A 334 -13.01 -1.43 10.38
CA HIS A 334 -13.07 -1.56 8.93
C HIS A 334 -11.67 -1.62 8.29
N PRO A 335 -11.32 -2.67 7.50
CA PRO A 335 -9.96 -2.86 6.97
C PRO A 335 -9.43 -1.66 6.17
N ALA A 336 -10.26 -1.08 5.29
CA ALA A 336 -9.88 0.09 4.50
C ALA A 336 -9.63 1.34 5.38
N LEU A 337 -10.38 1.51 6.47
CA LEU A 337 -10.20 2.63 7.39
C LEU A 337 -8.98 2.43 8.30
N LYS A 338 -8.68 1.18 8.68
CA LYS A 338 -7.41 0.82 9.33
C LYS A 338 -6.21 1.10 8.44
N LYS A 339 -6.26 0.67 7.17
CA LYS A 339 -5.20 0.94 6.18
C LYS A 339 -5.01 2.45 5.98
N ALA A 340 -6.10 3.19 5.75
CA ALA A 340 -6.06 4.65 5.61
C ALA A 340 -5.50 5.35 6.85
N THR A 341 -5.88 4.88 8.05
CA THR A 341 -5.34 5.34 9.32
C THR A 341 -3.82 5.14 9.39
N GLN A 342 -3.33 3.94 9.08
CA GLN A 342 -1.89 3.63 9.09
C GLN A 342 -1.12 4.52 8.10
N LEU A 343 -1.67 4.73 6.90
CA LEU A 343 -1.08 5.59 5.88
C LEU A 343 -1.05 7.06 6.30
N ALA A 344 -2.12 7.55 6.94
CA ALA A 344 -2.23 8.92 7.45
C ALA A 344 -1.21 9.18 8.58
N ILE A 345 -0.95 8.19 9.43
CA ILE A 345 0.06 8.27 10.49
C ILE A 345 1.46 8.31 9.87
N GLY A 346 1.78 7.39 8.94
CA GLY A 346 3.07 7.34 8.26
C GLY A 346 3.40 8.60 7.45
N ALA A 347 2.39 9.32 6.98
CA ALA A 347 2.54 10.59 6.27
C ALA A 347 2.92 11.79 7.16
N SER A 348 2.83 11.67 8.50
CA SER A 348 2.97 12.79 9.43
C SER A 348 4.37 12.99 10.03
N GLY A 349 5.30 12.05 9.82
CA GLY A 349 6.73 12.24 10.10
C GLY A 349 7.15 12.47 11.57
N ALA A 350 6.30 12.22 12.58
CA ALA A 350 6.65 12.42 13.99
C ALA A 350 6.51 11.15 14.85
N THR A 351 7.58 10.90 15.61
CA THR A 351 7.75 9.97 16.72
C THR A 351 6.87 10.36 17.92
N ASP A 352 5.97 9.47 18.33
CA ASP A 352 5.87 8.88 19.68
C ASP A 352 4.46 8.31 19.89
N ALA A 353 4.39 6.98 19.93
CA ALA A 353 3.22 6.11 20.10
C ALA A 353 2.18 6.12 18.96
N GLU A 354 2.46 5.30 17.94
CA GLU A 354 1.48 4.84 16.95
C GLU A 354 0.36 4.02 17.62
N ALA A 355 -0.88 4.21 17.18
CA ALA A 355 -2.02 3.45 17.68
C ALA A 355 -1.86 1.96 17.36
N GLN A 356 -1.66 1.14 18.40
CA GLN A 356 -1.85 -0.30 18.31
C GLN A 356 -3.34 -0.57 18.09
N PHE A 357 -3.71 -0.88 16.85
CA PHE A 357 -4.83 -1.78 16.65
C PHE A 357 -4.35 -3.11 17.19
N THR A 358 -4.82 -3.51 18.37
CA THR A 358 -4.71 -4.90 18.78
C THR A 358 -5.21 -5.72 17.60
N GLU A 359 -4.35 -6.58 17.06
CA GLU A 359 -4.82 -7.71 16.29
C GLU A 359 -5.87 -8.36 17.18
N GLU A 360 -7.16 -8.20 16.84
CA GLU A 360 -8.16 -9.11 17.35
C GLU A 360 -7.63 -10.47 16.95
N LYS A 361 -7.15 -11.21 17.95
CA LYS A 361 -6.75 -12.60 17.81
C LYS A 361 -7.96 -13.25 17.17
N LEU A 362 -7.81 -13.59 15.89
CA LEU A 362 -8.93 -14.02 15.08
C LEU A 362 -9.43 -15.32 15.71
N GLU A 363 -10.49 -15.31 16.50
CA GLU A 363 -11.00 -16.58 17.04
C GLU A 363 -11.46 -17.47 15.86
N PRO A 364 -11.23 -18.79 15.90
CA PRO A 364 -11.73 -19.68 14.87
C PRO A 364 -13.25 -19.51 14.72
N LEU A 365 -13.76 -19.36 13.49
CA LEU A 365 -15.22 -19.34 13.27
C LEU A 365 -15.85 -20.70 13.55
N VAL A 366 -15.03 -21.76 13.62
CA VAL A 366 -15.40 -23.13 13.94
C VAL A 366 -14.33 -23.73 14.85
N THR A 367 -14.74 -24.39 15.92
CA THR A 367 -13.86 -25.10 16.87
C THR A 367 -12.96 -26.11 16.15
N GLY A 368 -11.65 -26.09 16.43
CA GLY A 368 -10.67 -27.01 15.84
C GLY A 368 -10.03 -26.54 14.52
N MET A 369 -10.41 -25.37 14.00
CA MET A 369 -9.79 -24.79 12.80
C MET A 369 -8.62 -23.89 13.15
N ASN A 370 -7.45 -24.14 12.57
CA ASN A 370 -6.26 -23.33 12.79
C ASN A 370 -6.31 -22.03 11.99
N LEU A 371 -5.69 -20.98 12.53
CA LEU A 371 -5.42 -19.76 11.80
C LEU A 371 -4.28 -19.98 10.81
N LEU A 372 -4.35 -19.28 9.68
CA LEU A 372 -3.26 -19.16 8.73
C LEU A 372 -2.19 -18.22 9.31
N GLU A 373 -0.98 -18.73 9.46
CA GLU A 373 0.17 -17.96 9.93
C GLU A 373 0.54 -16.86 8.91
N GLY A 374 0.76 -15.63 9.38
CA GLY A 374 1.11 -14.49 8.52
C GLY A 374 -0.02 -14.00 7.60
N ALA A 375 -1.24 -14.51 7.73
CA ALA A 375 -2.35 -14.11 6.88
C ALA A 375 -2.86 -12.70 7.21
N ILE A 376 -2.84 -11.84 6.20
CA ILE A 376 -3.36 -10.47 6.30
C ILE A 376 -4.83 -10.47 5.82
N PRO A 377 -5.79 -10.00 6.65
CA PRO A 377 -7.17 -9.87 6.22
C PRO A 377 -7.31 -9.02 4.94
N GLY A 378 -8.13 -9.47 3.99
CA GLY A 378 -8.28 -8.88 2.66
C GLY A 378 -7.34 -9.45 1.60
N GLN A 379 -6.23 -10.08 1.99
CA GLN A 379 -5.21 -10.58 1.06
C GLN A 379 -5.24 -12.09 0.85
N VAL A 380 -5.96 -12.83 1.70
CA VAL A 380 -6.10 -14.29 1.53
C VAL A 380 -6.90 -14.57 0.26
N VAL A 381 -6.33 -15.36 -0.64
CA VAL A 381 -7.02 -15.84 -1.83
C VAL A 381 -7.00 -17.37 -1.82
N THR A 382 -8.17 -17.96 -1.73
CA THR A 382 -8.36 -19.41 -1.84
C THR A 382 -9.00 -19.75 -3.17
N ARG A 383 -8.99 -21.04 -3.54
CA ARG A 383 -9.69 -21.52 -4.73
C ARG A 383 -10.34 -22.86 -4.47
N PHE A 384 -11.51 -23.08 -5.07
CA PHE A 384 -12.09 -24.39 -5.24
C PHE A 384 -12.02 -24.74 -6.74
N PRO A 385 -11.13 -25.66 -7.15
CA PRO A 385 -10.88 -25.94 -8.55
C PRO A 385 -11.46 -27.30 -9.03
N PRO A 386 -12.78 -27.49 -9.15
CA PRO A 386 -13.32 -28.76 -9.61
C PRO A 386 -13.06 -28.98 -11.11
N GLU A 387 -12.76 -30.23 -11.48
CA GLU A 387 -12.77 -30.67 -12.88
C GLU A 387 -14.23 -30.92 -13.29
N PRO A 388 -14.72 -30.36 -14.42
CA PRO A 388 -16.10 -30.55 -14.85
C PRO A 388 -16.31 -31.88 -15.58
N SER A 389 -15.85 -32.98 -14.98
CA SER A 389 -15.95 -34.35 -15.52
C SER A 389 -16.85 -35.28 -14.70
N GLY A 390 -17.51 -34.75 -13.66
CA GLY A 390 -18.48 -35.48 -12.85
C GLY A 390 -19.20 -34.62 -11.82
N TYR A 391 -20.19 -35.20 -11.16
CA TYR A 391 -20.98 -34.56 -10.11
C TYR A 391 -20.19 -34.39 -8.80
N LEU A 392 -20.48 -33.34 -8.02
CA LEU A 392 -19.88 -33.19 -6.70
C LEU A 392 -20.44 -34.22 -5.72
N HIS A 393 -19.57 -34.97 -5.07
CA HIS A 393 -19.90 -35.75 -3.88
C HIS A 393 -19.47 -35.05 -2.57
N VAL A 394 -19.87 -35.61 -1.42
CA VAL A 394 -19.55 -35.08 -0.07
C VAL A 394 -18.07 -34.78 0.18
N GLY A 395 -17.15 -35.52 -0.43
CA GLY A 395 -15.71 -35.22 -0.36
C GLY A 395 -15.35 -33.82 -0.88
N HIS A 396 -16.01 -33.35 -1.93
CA HIS A 396 -15.80 -32.00 -2.47
C HIS A 396 -16.34 -30.92 -1.54
N ALA A 397 -17.42 -31.20 -0.81
CA ALA A 397 -17.96 -30.27 0.18
C ALA A 397 -16.90 -29.89 1.22
N LYS A 398 -16.08 -30.85 1.68
CA LYS A 398 -14.95 -30.54 2.59
C LYS A 398 -13.97 -29.54 1.97
N ALA A 399 -13.49 -29.81 0.76
CA ALA A 399 -12.52 -28.93 0.10
C ALA A 399 -13.11 -27.54 -0.18
N CYS A 400 -14.35 -27.49 -0.66
CA CYS A 400 -15.07 -26.27 -0.94
C CYS A 400 -15.30 -25.41 0.32
N LEU A 401 -15.89 -26.00 1.35
CA LEU A 401 -16.20 -25.31 2.61
C LEU A 401 -14.94 -24.87 3.36
N LEU A 402 -13.84 -25.64 3.27
CA LEU A 402 -12.56 -25.24 3.86
C LEU A 402 -11.99 -23.98 3.18
N ASN A 403 -11.99 -23.95 1.84
CA ASN A 403 -11.50 -22.79 1.10
C ASN A 403 -12.41 -21.56 1.30
N ASP A 404 -13.73 -21.77 1.33
CA ASP A 404 -14.72 -20.73 1.63
C ASP A 404 -14.58 -20.20 3.06
N TYR A 405 -14.38 -21.09 4.05
CA TYR A 405 -14.11 -20.72 5.44
C TYR A 405 -12.94 -19.76 5.55
N TYR A 406 -11.80 -20.08 4.94
CA TYR A 406 -10.62 -19.23 5.02
C TYR A 406 -10.79 -17.91 4.25
N ALA A 407 -11.45 -17.93 3.10
CA ALA A 407 -11.81 -16.70 2.39
C ALA A 407 -12.69 -15.81 3.27
N ARG A 408 -13.78 -16.31 3.84
CA ARG A 408 -14.68 -15.53 4.72
C ARG A 408 -13.96 -15.06 5.98
N ARG A 409 -13.23 -15.96 6.66
CA ARG A 409 -12.53 -15.68 7.92
C ARG A 409 -11.57 -14.51 7.78
N TYR A 410 -10.83 -14.48 6.68
CA TYR A 410 -9.83 -13.46 6.42
C TYR A 410 -10.34 -12.35 5.52
N LYS A 411 -11.66 -12.25 5.26
CA LYS A 411 -12.24 -11.24 4.35
C LYS A 411 -11.55 -11.24 2.97
N GLY A 412 -11.06 -12.41 2.58
CA GLY A 412 -10.34 -12.69 1.36
C GLY A 412 -11.28 -13.03 0.21
N ARG A 413 -10.71 -13.65 -0.84
CA ARG A 413 -11.44 -14.02 -2.05
C ARG A 413 -11.45 -15.54 -2.23
N LEU A 414 -12.60 -16.09 -2.57
CA LEU A 414 -12.74 -17.46 -3.04
C LEU A 414 -12.86 -17.46 -4.56
N ILE A 415 -11.93 -18.10 -5.24
CA ILE A 415 -12.02 -18.32 -6.68
C ILE A 415 -12.70 -19.68 -6.91
N ILE A 416 -13.79 -19.71 -7.67
CA ILE A 416 -14.28 -20.95 -8.25
C ILE A 416 -13.60 -21.08 -9.61
N ARG A 417 -12.82 -22.15 -9.81
CA ARG A 417 -12.12 -22.39 -11.07
C ARG A 417 -12.52 -23.73 -11.65
N PHE A 418 -13.17 -23.75 -12.80
CA PHE A 418 -13.26 -25.01 -13.52
C PHE A 418 -11.88 -25.36 -14.06
N ASP A 419 -11.32 -26.48 -13.62
CA ASP A 419 -10.03 -26.98 -14.10
C ASP A 419 -10.25 -27.81 -15.37
N ASP A 420 -10.69 -27.12 -16.42
CA ASP A 420 -11.14 -27.66 -17.70
C ASP A 420 -9.97 -27.81 -18.68
N THR A 421 -9.17 -28.86 -18.49
CA THR A 421 -7.97 -29.14 -19.30
C THR A 421 -8.06 -30.46 -20.07
N ASN A 422 -9.12 -31.22 -19.84
CA ASN A 422 -9.32 -32.55 -20.40
C ASN A 422 -10.62 -32.63 -21.21
N PRO A 423 -10.58 -32.21 -22.49
CA PRO A 423 -11.78 -32.09 -23.31
C PRO A 423 -12.52 -33.42 -23.54
N SER A 424 -11.88 -34.58 -23.33
CA SER A 424 -12.51 -35.90 -23.51
C SER A 424 -13.39 -36.35 -22.35
N LYS A 425 -13.28 -35.74 -21.17
CA LYS A 425 -14.07 -36.12 -19.99
C LYS A 425 -15.06 -35.04 -19.55
N GLU A 426 -14.90 -33.84 -20.06
CA GLU A 426 -15.59 -32.66 -19.56
C GLU A 426 -16.88 -32.38 -20.34
N LYS A 427 -17.91 -31.95 -19.63
CA LYS A 427 -19.20 -31.59 -20.22
C LYS A 427 -19.82 -30.39 -19.53
N GLU A 428 -20.61 -29.64 -20.29
CA GLU A 428 -21.34 -28.48 -19.80
C GLU A 428 -22.33 -28.85 -18.68
N GLU A 429 -22.98 -30.02 -18.77
CA GLU A 429 -23.92 -30.53 -17.74
C GLU A 429 -23.29 -30.59 -16.33
N TYR A 430 -22.00 -30.96 -16.25
CA TYR A 430 -21.30 -31.04 -14.97
C TYR A 430 -20.99 -29.66 -14.42
N GLN A 431 -20.73 -28.66 -15.27
CA GLN A 431 -20.50 -27.29 -14.82
C GLN A 431 -21.75 -26.70 -14.16
N GLU A 432 -22.89 -26.87 -14.80
CA GLU A 432 -24.17 -26.39 -14.29
C GLU A 432 -24.50 -27.06 -12.95
N SER A 433 -24.36 -28.39 -12.86
CA SER A 433 -24.60 -29.11 -11.62
C SER A 433 -23.65 -28.69 -10.50
N ILE A 434 -22.36 -28.51 -10.80
CA ILE A 434 -21.37 -28.04 -9.82
C ILE A 434 -21.78 -26.67 -9.27
N LEU A 435 -22.18 -25.73 -10.12
CA LEU A 435 -22.62 -24.39 -9.68
C LEU A 435 -23.90 -24.46 -8.83
N GLN A 436 -24.82 -25.35 -9.18
CA GLN A 436 -26.04 -25.59 -8.40
C GLN A 436 -25.73 -26.19 -7.02
N ASP A 437 -24.83 -27.17 -6.94
CA ASP A 437 -24.38 -27.78 -5.68
C ASP A 437 -23.69 -26.74 -4.78
N LEU A 438 -22.82 -25.90 -5.35
CA LEU A 438 -22.17 -24.81 -4.62
C LEU A 438 -23.19 -23.82 -4.05
N THR A 439 -24.21 -23.47 -4.84
CA THR A 439 -25.32 -22.61 -4.40
C THR A 439 -26.09 -23.25 -3.25
N THR A 440 -26.37 -24.56 -3.34
CA THR A 440 -27.05 -25.35 -2.31
C THR A 440 -26.25 -25.40 -1.00
N LEU A 441 -24.93 -25.49 -1.10
CA LEU A 441 -24.01 -25.43 0.05
C LEU A 441 -23.84 -24.01 0.62
N GLY A 442 -24.48 -23.00 0.02
CA GLY A 442 -24.35 -21.60 0.42
C GLY A 442 -22.95 -21.03 0.16
N VAL A 443 -22.19 -21.63 -0.77
CA VAL A 443 -20.86 -21.17 -1.17
C VAL A 443 -20.98 -20.26 -2.38
N LYS A 444 -20.50 -19.03 -2.24
CA LYS A 444 -20.49 -18.04 -3.32
C LYS A 444 -19.05 -17.64 -3.64
N GLY A 445 -18.60 -18.00 -4.83
CA GLY A 445 -17.33 -17.52 -5.37
C GLY A 445 -17.30 -16.00 -5.52
N SER A 446 -16.16 -15.39 -5.23
CA SER A 446 -15.88 -13.99 -5.56
C SER A 446 -15.67 -13.83 -7.07
N VAL A 447 -15.04 -14.82 -7.71
CA VAL A 447 -14.76 -14.86 -9.14
C VAL A 447 -14.95 -16.28 -9.64
N LEU A 448 -15.58 -16.43 -10.80
CA LEU A 448 -15.62 -17.67 -11.57
C LEU A 448 -14.59 -17.59 -12.70
N THR A 449 -13.71 -18.58 -12.79
CA THR A 449 -12.65 -18.65 -13.83
C THR A 449 -12.59 -20.04 -14.45
N TYR A 450 -11.95 -20.16 -15.60
CA TYR A 450 -11.75 -21.41 -16.30
C TYR A 450 -10.26 -21.55 -16.65
N THR A 451 -9.68 -22.73 -16.47
CA THR A 451 -8.28 -22.96 -16.88
C THR A 451 -8.12 -22.78 -18.39
N SER A 452 -9.16 -23.10 -19.16
CA SER A 452 -9.17 -22.94 -20.61
C SER A 452 -9.01 -21.49 -21.11
N ASP A 453 -9.34 -20.48 -20.30
CA ASP A 453 -9.05 -19.06 -20.60
C ASP A 453 -7.53 -18.75 -20.58
N TYR A 454 -6.75 -19.60 -19.93
CA TYR A 454 -5.30 -19.43 -19.73
C TYR A 454 -4.45 -20.35 -20.60
N ILE A 455 -5.03 -21.25 -21.42
CA ILE A 455 -4.26 -22.21 -22.25
C ILE A 455 -3.21 -21.50 -23.10
N GLY A 456 -3.57 -20.39 -23.75
CA GLY A 456 -2.60 -19.61 -24.52
C GLY A 456 -1.40 -19.15 -23.68
N ALA A 457 -1.61 -18.70 -22.44
CA ALA A 457 -0.52 -18.33 -21.54
C ALA A 457 0.30 -19.54 -21.08
N ILE A 458 -0.35 -20.67 -20.78
CA ILE A 458 0.32 -21.92 -20.40
C ILE A 458 1.21 -22.43 -21.56
N GLN A 459 0.74 -22.35 -22.81
CA GLN A 459 1.53 -22.69 -23.99
C GLN A 459 2.76 -21.80 -24.15
N GLN A 460 2.64 -20.48 -23.89
CA GLN A 460 3.78 -19.57 -23.89
C GLN A 460 4.81 -19.94 -22.80
N TYR A 461 4.35 -20.39 -21.62
CA TYR A 461 5.27 -20.89 -20.58
C TYR A 461 5.97 -22.18 -21.02
N ALA A 462 5.25 -23.11 -21.66
CA ALA A 462 5.85 -24.32 -22.23
C ALA A 462 6.96 -23.99 -23.25
N LEU A 463 6.68 -23.09 -24.20
CA LEU A 463 7.68 -22.58 -25.16
C LEU A 463 8.88 -21.93 -24.46
N SER A 464 8.65 -21.15 -23.39
CA SER A 464 9.75 -20.58 -22.60
C SER A 464 10.57 -21.65 -21.89
N MET A 465 9.96 -22.72 -21.40
CA MET A 465 10.67 -23.83 -20.75
C MET A 465 11.53 -24.60 -21.75
N ILE A 466 11.00 -24.88 -22.94
CA ILE A 466 11.75 -25.50 -24.04
C ILE A 466 12.97 -24.65 -24.40
N SER A 467 12.75 -23.34 -24.61
CA SER A 467 13.83 -22.39 -24.97
C SER A 467 14.93 -22.31 -23.92
N LYS A 468 14.62 -22.58 -22.65
CA LYS A 468 15.58 -22.62 -21.52
C LYS A 468 16.21 -24.01 -21.33
N GLY A 469 15.89 -24.99 -22.18
CA GLY A 469 16.33 -26.38 -22.04
C GLY A 469 15.70 -27.11 -20.84
N GLN A 470 14.64 -26.57 -20.26
CA GLN A 470 13.93 -27.09 -19.07
C GLN A 470 12.77 -28.02 -19.43
N ALA A 471 12.51 -28.24 -20.72
CA ALA A 471 11.54 -29.20 -21.22
C ALA A 471 12.03 -29.77 -22.56
N TYR A 472 11.56 -30.97 -22.91
CA TYR A 472 11.89 -31.68 -24.14
C TYR A 472 10.68 -32.49 -24.63
N MET A 473 10.63 -32.77 -25.92
CA MET A 473 9.60 -33.62 -26.53
C MET A 473 10.06 -35.08 -26.48
N ASP A 474 9.15 -35.98 -26.11
CA ASP A 474 9.43 -37.41 -25.95
C ASP A 474 8.42 -38.26 -26.72
N ASP A 475 8.91 -39.17 -27.57
CA ASP A 475 8.12 -40.13 -28.36
C ASP A 475 8.08 -41.54 -27.74
N THR A 476 8.72 -41.72 -26.58
CA THR A 476 8.73 -43.02 -25.90
C THR A 476 7.31 -43.49 -25.58
N PRO A 477 6.91 -44.72 -25.98
CA PRO A 477 5.60 -45.27 -25.69
C PRO A 477 5.25 -45.21 -24.20
N GLN A 478 3.98 -44.98 -23.88
CA GLN A 478 3.53 -44.72 -22.50
C GLN A 478 3.94 -45.80 -21.49
N GLU A 479 3.81 -47.09 -21.83
CA GLU A 479 4.21 -48.18 -20.93
C GLU A 479 5.74 -48.23 -20.73
N GLN A 480 6.52 -48.04 -21.79
CA GLN A 480 7.97 -47.94 -21.69
C GLN A 480 8.40 -46.73 -20.85
N MET A 481 7.78 -45.56 -21.05
CA MET A 481 8.05 -44.36 -20.26
C MET A 481 7.78 -44.59 -18.78
N LYS A 482 6.71 -45.33 -18.45
CA LYS A 482 6.36 -45.69 -17.07
C LYS A 482 7.42 -46.59 -16.44
N GLU A 483 7.92 -47.57 -17.18
CA GLU A 483 9.03 -48.44 -16.75
C GLU A 483 10.33 -47.67 -16.58
N GLU A 484 10.70 -46.82 -17.54
CA GLU A 484 11.88 -45.96 -17.48
C GLU A 484 11.83 -45.03 -16.25
N ARG A 485 10.67 -44.42 -15.97
CA ARG A 485 10.46 -43.59 -14.77
C ARG A 485 10.51 -44.40 -13.47
N ALA A 486 10.02 -45.64 -13.47
CA ALA A 486 10.12 -46.52 -12.31
C ALA A 486 11.59 -46.88 -12.03
N ASN A 487 12.35 -47.18 -13.09
CA ASN A 487 13.74 -47.61 -13.06
C ASN A 487 14.76 -46.46 -13.06
N ARG A 488 14.30 -45.20 -13.06
CA ARG A 488 15.15 -43.98 -13.08
C ARG A 488 16.06 -43.88 -14.31
N VAL A 489 15.60 -44.42 -15.44
CA VAL A 489 16.29 -44.39 -16.74
C VAL A 489 15.86 -43.14 -17.49
N GLU A 490 16.81 -42.35 -17.98
CA GLU A 490 16.52 -41.15 -18.77
C GLU A 490 16.03 -41.51 -20.18
N SER A 491 15.07 -40.74 -20.71
CA SER A 491 14.64 -40.88 -22.11
C SER A 491 15.80 -40.56 -23.06
N LYS A 492 15.84 -41.27 -24.19
CA LYS A 492 16.82 -41.05 -25.27
C LYS A 492 16.84 -39.60 -25.78
N TYR A 493 15.73 -38.85 -25.67
CA TYR A 493 15.63 -37.45 -26.12
C TYR A 493 16.03 -36.43 -25.07
N ARG A 494 16.11 -36.81 -23.79
CA ARG A 494 16.29 -35.88 -22.67
C ARG A 494 17.49 -34.96 -22.84
N ASN A 495 18.63 -35.51 -23.26
CA ASN A 495 19.89 -34.78 -23.39
C ASN A 495 20.38 -34.62 -24.84
N THR A 496 19.70 -35.22 -25.81
CA THR A 496 20.12 -35.24 -27.21
C THR A 496 19.38 -34.22 -28.08
N GLN A 497 18.15 -33.87 -27.71
CA GLN A 497 17.30 -32.94 -28.45
C GLN A 497 17.70 -31.48 -28.19
N THR A 498 17.85 -30.70 -29.26
CA THR A 498 18.10 -29.25 -29.15
C THR A 498 16.81 -28.48 -28.82
N PRO A 499 16.89 -27.31 -28.17
CA PRO A 499 15.72 -26.47 -27.89
C PRO A 499 14.93 -26.11 -29.16
N GLU A 500 15.61 -25.89 -30.29
CA GLU A 500 15.00 -25.54 -31.56
C GLU A 500 14.18 -26.71 -32.14
N GLU A 501 14.73 -27.92 -32.12
CA GLU A 501 14.03 -29.14 -32.54
C GLU A 501 12.82 -29.43 -31.64
N ALA A 502 13.00 -29.34 -30.32
CA ALA A 502 11.94 -29.52 -29.34
C ALA A 502 10.79 -28.53 -29.56
N LYS A 503 11.12 -27.28 -29.90
CA LYS A 503 10.14 -26.25 -30.19
C LYS A 503 9.35 -26.55 -31.46
N ALA A 504 10.02 -26.95 -32.54
CA ALA A 504 9.35 -27.32 -33.79
C ALA A 504 8.38 -28.50 -33.59
N LEU A 505 8.80 -29.54 -32.86
CA LEU A 505 7.96 -30.68 -32.52
C LEU A 505 6.78 -30.30 -31.62
N PHE A 506 6.97 -29.36 -30.69
CA PHE A 506 5.86 -28.83 -29.88
C PHE A 506 4.85 -28.04 -30.73
N GLU A 507 5.32 -27.27 -31.71
CA GLU A 507 4.46 -26.57 -32.67
C GLU A 507 3.67 -27.56 -33.54
N GLU A 508 4.29 -28.67 -33.97
CA GLU A 508 3.59 -29.78 -34.66
C GLU A 508 2.51 -30.43 -33.79
N MET A 509 2.78 -30.69 -32.51
CA MET A 509 1.76 -31.17 -31.57
C MET A 509 0.61 -30.16 -31.40
N CYS A 510 0.91 -28.87 -31.38
CA CYS A 510 -0.10 -27.82 -31.30
C CYS A 510 -0.93 -27.67 -32.58
N SER A 511 -0.38 -28.04 -33.74
CA SER A 511 -1.11 -28.05 -35.02
C SER A 511 -2.15 -29.18 -35.09
N GLY A 512 -1.97 -30.23 -34.27
CA GLY A 512 -2.80 -31.42 -34.29
C GLY A 512 -2.42 -32.42 -35.39
N SER A 513 -1.18 -32.39 -35.87
CA SER A 513 -0.68 -33.31 -36.89
C SER A 513 -0.55 -34.75 -36.36
N ASP A 514 -0.51 -35.73 -37.27
CA ASP A 514 -0.29 -37.14 -36.92
C ASP A 514 1.09 -37.36 -36.30
N GLU A 515 2.09 -36.59 -36.76
CA GLU A 515 3.42 -36.61 -36.16
C GLU A 515 3.36 -36.04 -34.74
N GLY A 516 2.69 -34.91 -34.54
CA GLY A 516 2.46 -34.31 -33.23
C GLY A 516 1.82 -35.25 -32.20
N ALA A 517 0.93 -36.15 -32.64
CA ALA A 517 0.26 -37.13 -31.79
C ALA A 517 1.21 -38.13 -31.11
N ARG A 518 2.38 -38.35 -31.69
CA ARG A 518 3.38 -39.31 -31.19
C ARG A 518 4.20 -38.75 -30.04
N TRP A 519 4.23 -37.43 -29.89
CA TRP A 519 5.08 -36.74 -28.93
C TRP A 519 4.27 -36.26 -27.72
N CYS A 520 4.92 -36.22 -26.56
CA CYS A 520 4.46 -35.44 -25.43
C CYS A 520 5.57 -34.51 -24.96
N LEU A 521 5.20 -33.37 -24.36
CA LEU A 521 6.18 -32.48 -23.74
C LEU A 521 6.44 -32.93 -22.32
N ARG A 522 7.70 -33.11 -21.93
CA ARG A 522 8.12 -33.47 -20.57
C ARG A 522 8.98 -32.37 -19.98
N ALA A 523 8.78 -32.09 -18.69
CA ALA A 523 9.69 -31.25 -17.93
C ALA A 523 11.03 -31.96 -17.73
N LYS A 524 12.13 -31.22 -17.78
CA LYS A 524 13.47 -31.71 -17.43
C LYS A 524 13.77 -31.32 -15.99
N ILE A 525 13.61 -32.26 -15.07
CA ILE A 525 13.80 -32.05 -13.63
C ILE A 525 14.86 -33.02 -13.13
N ASP A 526 14.48 -34.16 -12.55
CA ASP A 526 15.40 -35.10 -11.94
C ASP A 526 14.84 -36.53 -12.00
N MET A 527 15.38 -37.33 -12.90
CA MET A 527 15.02 -38.75 -13.04
C MET A 527 15.48 -39.60 -11.85
N SER A 528 16.45 -39.12 -11.07
CA SER A 528 16.96 -39.82 -9.88
C SER A 528 16.15 -39.55 -8.60
N SER A 529 15.18 -38.62 -8.65
CA SER A 529 14.41 -38.19 -7.49
C SER A 529 13.68 -39.34 -6.81
N ASP A 530 13.71 -39.38 -5.48
CA ASP A 530 12.90 -40.32 -4.70
C ASP A 530 11.40 -40.04 -4.84
N ASN A 531 11.02 -38.78 -5.12
CA ASN A 531 9.65 -38.45 -5.49
C ASN A 531 9.41 -38.75 -6.97
N GLY A 532 8.65 -39.82 -7.24
CA GLY A 532 8.31 -40.25 -8.61
C GLY A 532 7.61 -39.19 -9.46
N THR A 533 6.92 -38.21 -8.86
CA THR A 533 6.27 -37.11 -9.62
C THR A 533 7.27 -36.10 -10.17
N MET A 534 8.47 -36.01 -9.60
CA MET A 534 9.54 -35.12 -10.06
C MET A 534 10.40 -35.75 -11.16
N ARG A 535 10.18 -37.03 -11.48
CA ARG A 535 10.88 -37.75 -12.56
C ARG A 535 10.29 -37.38 -13.91
N ASP A 536 10.77 -36.24 -14.43
CA ASP A 536 10.41 -35.65 -15.72
C ASP A 536 8.93 -35.81 -16.08
N PRO A 537 8.01 -35.13 -15.34
CA PRO A 537 6.57 -35.26 -15.56
C PRO A 537 6.15 -34.73 -16.94
N VAL A 538 5.10 -35.32 -17.49
CA VAL A 538 4.46 -34.85 -18.72
C VAL A 538 3.73 -33.53 -18.44
N LEU A 539 3.92 -32.56 -19.31
CA LEU A 539 3.32 -31.23 -19.26
C LEU A 539 2.20 -31.05 -20.30
N TYR A 540 2.37 -31.61 -21.50
CA TYR A 540 1.40 -31.50 -22.59
C TYR A 540 1.27 -32.81 -23.36
N ARG A 541 0.08 -33.04 -23.89
CA ARG A 541 -0.25 -34.10 -24.84
C ARG A 541 -1.20 -33.60 -25.92
N GLN A 542 -1.19 -34.24 -27.08
CA GLN A 542 -2.19 -33.95 -28.12
C GLN A 542 -3.56 -34.52 -27.71
N ASN A 543 -4.61 -33.71 -27.91
CA ASN A 543 -6.00 -34.15 -27.84
C ASN A 543 -6.82 -33.39 -28.87
N LEU A 544 -7.35 -34.11 -29.87
CA LEU A 544 -8.11 -33.52 -30.97
C LEU A 544 -9.59 -33.33 -30.64
N THR A 545 -10.05 -33.87 -29.51
CA THR A 545 -11.43 -33.73 -29.04
C THR A 545 -11.77 -32.24 -28.87
N PRO A 546 -12.86 -31.74 -29.47
CA PRO A 546 -13.29 -30.37 -29.25
C PRO A 546 -13.54 -30.11 -27.76
N HIS A 547 -12.96 -29.03 -27.25
CA HIS A 547 -13.18 -28.58 -25.88
C HIS A 547 -14.54 -27.91 -25.76
N HIS A 548 -15.29 -28.22 -24.68
CA HIS A 548 -16.66 -27.74 -24.52
C HIS A 548 -16.78 -26.19 -24.55
N ARG A 549 -15.76 -25.46 -24.04
CA ARG A 549 -15.65 -23.98 -24.16
C ARG A 549 -14.87 -23.45 -25.36
N THR A 550 -13.64 -23.92 -25.58
CA THR A 550 -12.73 -23.34 -26.59
C THR A 550 -12.84 -24.01 -27.96
N GLY A 551 -13.73 -25.00 -28.12
CA GLY A 551 -14.00 -25.69 -29.37
C GLY A 551 -12.74 -26.38 -29.91
N THR A 552 -12.40 -26.10 -31.15
CA THR A 552 -11.25 -26.68 -31.85
C THR A 552 -10.00 -25.78 -31.82
N THR A 553 -10.03 -24.67 -31.06
CA THR A 553 -8.95 -23.68 -31.00
C THR A 553 -7.62 -24.28 -30.59
N TYR A 554 -7.64 -25.22 -29.64
CA TYR A 554 -6.45 -25.90 -29.14
C TYR A 554 -6.51 -27.39 -29.44
N LYS A 555 -5.36 -27.95 -29.83
CA LYS A 555 -5.16 -29.38 -30.13
C LYS A 555 -4.18 -30.07 -29.18
N ALA A 556 -3.54 -29.31 -28.30
CA ALA A 556 -2.64 -29.80 -27.26
C ALA A 556 -3.03 -29.20 -25.91
N TYR A 557 -3.08 -30.04 -24.87
CA TYR A 557 -3.53 -29.71 -23.51
C TYR A 557 -2.59 -30.27 -22.46
#